data_AF-A0A356N703-F1
#
_entry.id   AF-A0A356N703-F1
#
_cell.length_a   1.000
_cell.length_b   1.000
_cell.length_c   1.000
_cell.angle_alpha   90.00
_cell.angle_beta   90.00
_cell.angle_gamma   90.00
#
_symmetry.space_group_name_H-M   'P 1'
#
loop_
_entity.id
_entity.type
_entity.pdbx_description
1 polymer ?
#
loop_
_entity_poly.entity_id
_entity_poly.type
_entity_poly.pdbx_seq_one_letter_code
_entity_poly.pdbx_strand_id
1 'polypeptide(L)' 'ELRKAVNGLEMKYREVIWLYYFEEKNYDEISDILRIPTSNVGVLLFRAKEKLKNRYEKNK' A
#
# COMPACT_ATOMS: atom_id res chain seq x y z
N GLU A 1 0.52 -16.47 3.69
CA GLU A 1 0.52 -16.01 2.28
C GLU A 1 0.47 -14.49 2.11
N LEU A 2 -0.60 -13.78 2.50
CA LEU A 2 -0.73 -12.33 2.24
C LEU A 2 0.39 -11.47 2.86
N ARG A 3 0.77 -11.70 4.13
CA ARG A 3 1.88 -10.99 4.79
C ARG A 3 3.22 -11.15 4.05
N LYS A 4 3.51 -12.33 3.49
CA LYS A 4 4.73 -12.57 2.71
C LYS A 4 4.70 -11.78 1.38
N ALA A 5 3.55 -11.71 0.73
CA ALA A 5 3.38 -10.92 -0.49
C ALA A 5 3.57 -9.42 -0.22
N VAL A 6 3.00 -8.90 0.87
CA VAL A 6 3.16 -7.50 1.31
C VAL A 6 4.61 -7.18 1.69
N ASN A 7 5.30 -8.09 2.39
CA ASN A 7 6.73 -7.96 2.70
C ASN A 7 7.64 -8.00 1.47
N GLY A 8 7.15 -8.46 0.32
CA GLY A 8 7.87 -8.45 -0.94
C GLY A 8 7.68 -7.19 -1.78
N LEU A 9 6.85 -6.25 -1.35
CA LEU A 9 6.64 -4.97 -2.01
C LEU A 9 7.77 -3.99 -1.67
N GLU A 10 8.04 -3.06 -2.59
CA GLU A 10 8.87 -1.87 -2.29
C GLU A 10 8.25 -1.11 -1.10
N MET A 11 9.13 -0.51 -0.29
CA MET A 11 8.78 0.15 0.98
C MET A 11 7.56 1.06 0.86
N LYS A 12 7.55 1.98 -0.11
CA LYS A 12 6.44 2.92 -0.34
C LYS A 12 5.06 2.27 -0.56
N TYR A 13 5.01 1.11 -1.21
CA TYR A 13 3.75 0.40 -1.46
C TYR A 13 3.32 -0.41 -0.24
N ARG A 14 4.29 -0.90 0.54
CA ARG A 14 4.02 -1.59 1.79
C ARG A 14 3.44 -0.64 2.82
N GLU A 15 4.04 0.54 2.97
CA GLU A 15 3.62 1.54 3.94
C GLU A 15 2.18 2.00 3.68
N VAL A 16 1.85 2.39 2.44
CA VAL A 16 0.48 2.84 2.12
C VAL A 16 -0.57 1.74 2.35
N ILE A 17 -0.22 0.47 2.08
CA ILE A 17 -1.11 -0.67 2.35
C ILE A 17 -1.25 -0.91 3.85
N TRP A 18 -0.16 -0.79 4.60
CA TRP A 18 -0.17 -0.97 6.04
C TRP A 18 -1.06 0.06 6.73
N LEU A 19 -0.81 1.34 6.44
CA LEU A 19 -1.59 2.44 7.01
C LEU A 19 -3.08 2.32 6.69
N TYR A 20 -3.42 1.98 5.43
CA TYR A 20 -4.82 1.90 5.01
C TYR A 20 -5.55 0.66 5.55
N TYR A 21 -4.95 -0.54 5.46
CA TYR A 21 -5.64 -1.79 5.76
C TYR A 21 -5.42 -2.31 7.18
N PHE A 22 -4.31 -1.96 7.83
CA PHE A 22 -3.98 -2.47 9.17
C PHE A 22 -4.16 -1.40 10.25
N GLU A 23 -3.92 -0.14 9.92
CA GLU A 23 -4.11 0.98 10.86
C GLU A 23 -5.40 1.77 10.57
N GLU A 24 -6.19 1.35 9.58
CA GLU A 24 -7.49 1.93 9.19
C GLU A 24 -7.45 3.45 8.95
N LYS A 25 -6.30 3.96 8.49
CA LYS A 25 -6.11 5.38 8.21
C LYS A 25 -6.85 5.81 6.94
N ASN A 26 -7.46 6.99 7.01
CA ASN A 26 -8.03 7.62 5.83
C ASN A 26 -6.95 8.30 4.97
N TYR A 27 -7.33 8.80 3.79
CA TYR A 27 -6.37 9.31 2.81
C TYR A 27 -5.65 10.58 3.28
N ASP A 28 -6.32 11.43 4.07
CA ASP A 28 -5.74 12.65 4.60
C ASP A 28 -4.76 12.34 5.74
N GLU A 29 -5.11 11.41 6.63
CA GLU A 29 -4.17 10.92 7.67
C GLU A 29 -2.92 10.29 7.03
N ILE A 30 -3.09 9.52 5.96
CA ILE A 30 -1.95 8.93 5.23
C ILE A 30 -1.12 10.00 4.54
N SER A 31 -1.76 11.04 3.97
CA SER A 31 -1.09 12.20 3.38
C SER A 31 -0.19 12.88 4.40
N ASP A 32 -0.70 13.11 5.62
CA ASP A 32 0.04 13.73 6.71
C ASP A 32 1.21 12.87 7.19
N ILE A 33 1.00 11.56 7.34
CA ILE A 33 2.01 10.60 7.79
C ILE A 33 3.15 10.47 6.75
N LEU A 34 2.79 10.27 5.48
CA LEU A 34 3.75 10.06 4.40
C LEU A 34 4.30 11.36 3.80
N ARG A 35 3.73 12.51 4.18
CA ARG A 35 4.07 13.85 3.67
C ARG A 35 4.01 13.94 2.15
N ILE A 36 2.95 13.37 1.57
CA ILE A 36 2.63 13.42 0.14
C ILE A 36 1.20 13.91 -0.06
N PRO A 37 0.85 14.56 -1.18
CA PRO A 37 -0.53 14.98 -1.42
C PRO A 37 -1.54 13.83 -1.31
N THR A 38 -2.74 14.09 -0.78
CA THR A 38 -3.87 13.12 -0.73
C THR A 38 -4.16 12.50 -2.11
N SER A 39 -4.00 13.25 -3.20
CA SER A 39 -4.12 12.74 -4.57
C SER A 39 -3.05 11.68 -4.90
N ASN A 40 -1.82 11.88 -4.43
CA ASN A 40 -0.74 10.90 -4.57
C ASN A 40 -0.97 9.67 -3.70
N VAL A 41 -1.60 9.80 -2.52
CA VAL A 41 -1.98 8.65 -1.69
C VAL A 41 -2.88 7.70 -2.47
N GLY A 42 -3.90 8.21 -3.16
CA GLY A 42 -4.79 7.39 -3.98
C GLY A 42 -4.07 6.66 -5.11
N VAL A 43 -3.21 7.36 -5.86
CA VAL A 43 -2.40 6.76 -6.94
C VAL A 43 -1.42 5.72 -6.38
N LEU A 44 -0.79 6.01 -5.25
CA LEU A 44 0.17 5.11 -4.60
C LEU A 44 -0.52 3.84 -4.11
N LEU A 45 -1.69 3.97 -3.47
CA LEU A 45 -2.48 2.85 -2.97
C LEU A 45 -3.01 1.98 -4.12
N PHE A 46 -3.46 2.59 -5.22
CA PHE A 46 -3.86 1.86 -6.44
C PHE A 46 -2.71 1.00 -6.99
N ARG A 47 -1.54 1.62 -7.22
CA ARG A 47 -0.34 0.92 -7.70
C ARG A 47 0.14 -0.15 -6.73
N ALA A 48 0.02 0.10 -5.42
CA ALA A 48 0.36 -0.88 -4.39
C ALA A 48 -0.51 -2.14 -4.50
N LYS A 49 -1.82 -1.97 -4.69
CA LYS A 49 -2.77 -3.08 -4.88
C LYS A 49 -2.46 -3.88 -6.16
N GLU A 50 -2.18 -3.21 -7.27
CA GLU A 50 -1.79 -3.90 -8.51
C GLU A 50 -0.51 -4.73 -8.35
N LYS A 51 0.52 -4.15 -7.72
CA LYS A 51 1.77 -4.88 -7.43
C LYS A 51 1.54 -6.04 -6.47
N LEU A 52 0.69 -5.86 -5.46
CA LEU A 52 0.34 -6.92 -4.52
C LEU A 52 -0.38 -8.07 -5.23
N LYS A 53 -1.37 -7.77 -6.07
CA LYS A 53 -2.12 -8.76 -6.86
C LYS A 53 -1.17 -9.55 -7.77
N ASN A 54 -0.36 -8.86 -8.56
CA ASN A 54 0.61 -9.51 -9.47
C ASN A 54 1.59 -10.42 -8.71
N ARG A 55 1.99 -10.03 -7.50
CA ARG A 55 2.89 -10.85 -6.67
C ARG A 55 2.18 -12.03 -6.03
N TYR A 56 0.92 -11.85 -5.61
CA TYR A 56 0.12 -12.93 -5.04
C TYR A 56 -0.22 -13.99 -6.09
N GLU A 57 -0.57 -13.57 -7.30
CA GLU A 57 -0.84 -14.48 -8.43
C GLU A 57 0.40 -15.25 -8.87
N LYS A 58 1.59 -14.63 -8.85
CA LYS A 58 2.87 -15.33 -9.18
C LYS A 58 3.34 -16.34 -8.13
N ASN A 59 2.84 -16.25 -6.90
CA ASN A 59 3.21 -17.18 -5.80
C ASN A 59 2.10 -18.24 -5.54
N LYS A 60 1.08 -18.29 -6.39
CA LYS A 60 0.03 -19.31 -6.36
C LYS A 60 0.41 -20.48 -7.26
#